data_AF-A0AAD9GAE9-F1
#
_entry.id   AF-A0AAD9GAE9-F1
#
_cell.length_a   1.000
_cell.length_b   1.000
_cell.length_c   1.000
_cell.angle_alpha   90.00
_cell.angle_beta   90.00
_cell.angle_gamma   90.00
#
_symmetry.space_group_name_H-M   'P 1'
#
loop_
_entity.id
_entity.type
_entity.pdbx_description
1 polymer ?
#
loop_
_entity_poly.entity_id
_entity_poly.type
_entity_poly.pdbx_seq_one_letter_code
_entity_poly.pdbx_strand_id
1 'polypeptide(L)'
;MPSKNFEIDGFRVGPFTEEEGEKLRRAIDDHIGYVAPEQRNDVLRGLLGKRGREPSLMVLIGRHALPHRHPRSVYNYARRRIVKYDSGKWTPRELHVLLDHYFKHIAPLITSNPALEGTYDQTAKSNDNPDQSSNSLISSTLAVSDVEATARPSRRRRQPGEAPAKPKVRLRHSWRPVSQRINRLPEQVHDKWKELRPCVEKYRSIFDDLTLTEEQRINQISKMIDTNDRPNVPKPAQLSTGMELIPVNYKGGSRRRPTFTDELRRDLHEFIRSNTKYDNTDGPLVSNIPWKKVSDHFKMFSESNLRLQWTLITFPYVLRRHVEGFSHYVVGRYGLHILRKNRIRVDRLGVVDFSYWLPQFPPLYVMKCVDGFLKRALQRYRKGNLKHVDVFVRKKGILTSEECANLAQYHNGLPVYVTTDGVYYEETAKHEPRPMTLSDARVAMISKGIKQPNAQRRRPIHELVAVDKGYVKMTLYRQIKLAYFEFQVRGYISSDMKIISKIPQTYLPPF
;
A
#
# COMPACT_ATOMS: atom_id res chain seq x y z
N MET A 1 -6.86 20.40 -6.33
CA MET A 1 -5.39 20.42 -6.26
C MET A 1 -4.88 19.53 -7.37
N PRO A 2 -4.32 20.06 -8.46
CA PRO A 2 -3.55 19.24 -9.39
C PRO A 2 -2.45 18.56 -8.56
N SER A 3 -2.27 17.25 -8.71
CA SER A 3 -1.12 16.56 -8.12
C SER A 3 0.12 17.33 -8.58
N LYS A 4 0.93 17.88 -7.66
CA LYS A 4 2.20 18.49 -8.04
C LYS A 4 2.92 17.48 -8.95
N ASN A 5 3.09 17.84 -10.22
CA ASN A 5 3.92 17.05 -11.11
C ASN A 5 5.31 17.14 -10.53
N PHE A 6 5.78 16.05 -9.93
CA PHE A 6 7.16 15.98 -9.49
C PHE A 6 7.99 15.83 -10.74
N GLU A 7 8.73 16.88 -11.09
CA GLU A 7 9.70 16.85 -12.17
C GLU A 7 11.07 16.50 -11.60
N ILE A 8 11.74 15.55 -12.22
CA ILE A 8 13.14 15.19 -11.94
C ILE A 8 13.85 15.23 -13.29
N ASP A 9 14.87 16.07 -13.40
CA ASP A 9 15.65 16.27 -14.63
C ASP A 9 14.79 16.67 -15.84
N GLY A 10 13.73 17.46 -15.62
CA GLY A 10 12.79 17.87 -16.66
C GLY A 10 11.79 16.78 -17.09
N PHE A 11 11.80 15.62 -16.43
CA PHE A 11 10.87 14.54 -16.70
C PHE A 11 9.79 14.42 -15.63
N ARG A 12 8.56 14.11 -16.06
CA ARG A 12 7.43 13.87 -15.15
C ARG A 12 7.58 12.54 -14.39
N VAL A 13 7.52 12.60 -13.08
CA VAL A 13 7.59 11.46 -12.14
C VAL A 13 6.30 11.36 -11.33
N GLY A 14 5.92 10.15 -10.91
CA GLY A 14 4.70 9.89 -10.14
C GLY A 14 3.80 8.80 -10.74
N PRO A 15 2.53 8.70 -10.32
CA PRO A 15 1.62 7.70 -10.85
C PRO A 15 1.40 7.89 -12.36
N PHE A 16 1.31 6.77 -13.07
CA PHE A 16 0.91 6.76 -14.49
C PHE A 16 -0.59 6.97 -14.58
N THR A 17 -1.03 7.81 -15.52
CA THR A 17 -2.44 7.88 -15.89
C THR A 17 -2.84 6.62 -16.66
N GLU A 18 -4.15 6.38 -16.79
CA GLU A 18 -4.64 5.25 -17.59
C GLU A 18 -4.23 5.39 -19.06
N GLU A 19 -4.32 6.61 -19.61
CA GLU A 19 -3.86 6.94 -20.97
C GLU A 19 -2.38 6.66 -21.19
N GLU A 20 -1.50 7.06 -20.26
CA GLU A 20 -0.07 6.78 -20.35
C GLU A 20 0.20 5.28 -20.29
N GLY A 21 -0.52 4.57 -19.42
CA GLY A 21 -0.44 3.12 -19.31
C GLY A 21 -0.86 2.41 -20.60
N GLU A 22 -1.91 2.89 -21.25
CA GLU A 22 -2.45 2.35 -22.49
C GLU A 22 -1.53 2.63 -23.69
N LYS A 23 -1.03 3.85 -23.83
CA LYS A 23 -0.05 4.22 -24.88
C LYS A 23 1.19 3.34 -24.81
N LEU A 24 1.71 3.12 -23.60
CA LEU A 24 2.89 2.27 -23.41
C LEU A 24 2.61 0.80 -23.72
N ARG A 25 1.42 0.26 -23.38
CA ARG A 25 1.03 -1.11 -23.73
C ARG A 25 0.98 -1.30 -25.23
N ARG A 26 0.32 -0.40 -25.96
CA ARG A 26 0.22 -0.47 -27.42
C ARG A 26 1.60 -0.45 -28.06
N ALA A 27 2.46 0.49 -27.68
CA ALA A 27 3.82 0.55 -28.22
C ALA A 27 4.64 -0.73 -27.98
N ILE A 28 4.42 -1.42 -26.86
CA ILE A 28 5.06 -2.71 -26.57
C ILE A 28 4.43 -3.84 -27.39
N ASP A 29 3.10 -3.88 -27.48
CA ASP A 29 2.40 -4.92 -28.24
C ASP A 29 2.68 -4.78 -29.74
N ASP A 30 2.78 -3.56 -30.29
CA ASP A 30 3.19 -3.28 -31.67
C ASP A 30 4.60 -3.83 -31.94
N HIS A 31 5.54 -3.58 -31.02
CA HIS A 31 6.90 -4.10 -31.13
C HIS A 31 6.93 -5.64 -31.07
N ILE A 32 6.13 -6.26 -30.20
CA ILE A 32 6.05 -7.72 -30.09
C ILE A 32 5.43 -8.33 -31.35
N GLY A 33 4.38 -7.70 -31.90
CA GLY A 33 3.74 -8.12 -33.13
C GLY A 33 4.68 -8.14 -34.32
N TYR A 34 5.66 -7.23 -34.35
CA TYR A 34 6.71 -7.20 -35.37
C TYR A 34 7.77 -8.30 -35.20
N VAL A 35 8.14 -8.64 -33.96
CA VAL A 35 9.27 -9.55 -33.69
C VAL A 35 8.86 -11.02 -33.70
N ALA A 36 7.87 -11.40 -32.89
CA ALA A 36 7.44 -12.79 -32.73
C ALA A 36 6.11 -12.85 -31.93
N PRO A 37 4.94 -12.82 -32.60
CA PRO A 37 3.65 -12.75 -31.92
C PRO A 37 3.36 -13.98 -31.04
N GLU A 38 3.84 -15.16 -31.44
CA GLU A 38 3.59 -16.43 -30.72
C GLU A 38 4.37 -16.54 -29.40
N GLN A 39 5.42 -15.75 -29.21
CA GLN A 39 6.31 -15.79 -28.04
C GLN A 39 6.18 -14.54 -27.16
N ARG A 40 4.99 -13.92 -27.12
CA ARG A 40 4.73 -12.65 -26.43
C ARG A 40 5.38 -12.54 -25.05
N ASN A 41 5.24 -13.55 -24.20
CA ASN A 41 5.76 -13.50 -22.83
C ASN A 41 7.29 -13.54 -22.77
N ASP A 42 7.94 -14.29 -23.66
CA ASP A 42 9.40 -14.43 -23.69
C ASP A 42 10.05 -13.18 -24.28
N VAL A 43 9.48 -12.65 -25.36
CA VAL A 43 9.89 -11.35 -25.94
C VAL A 43 9.76 -10.26 -24.88
N LEU A 44 8.64 -10.19 -24.19
CA LEU A 44 8.35 -9.18 -23.17
C LEU A 44 9.31 -9.26 -21.96
N ARG A 45 9.76 -10.45 -21.58
CA ARG A 45 10.86 -10.62 -20.59
C ARG A 45 12.20 -10.17 -21.16
N GLY A 46 12.48 -10.49 -22.42
CA GLY A 46 13.66 -10.03 -23.14
C GLY A 46 13.78 -8.51 -23.18
N LEU A 47 12.66 -7.78 -23.32
CA LEU A 47 12.64 -6.31 -23.31
C LEU A 47 13.16 -5.69 -22.01
N LEU A 48 13.00 -6.40 -20.88
CA LEU A 48 13.52 -5.98 -19.57
C LEU A 48 14.99 -6.35 -19.36
N GLY A 49 15.53 -7.26 -20.17
CA GLY A 49 16.93 -7.64 -20.13
C GLY A 49 17.82 -6.45 -20.47
N LYS A 50 18.80 -6.16 -19.60
CA LYS A 50 19.84 -5.17 -19.90
C LYS A 50 21.02 -5.87 -20.58
N ARG A 51 21.44 -5.38 -21.75
CA ARG A 51 22.70 -5.79 -22.41
C ARG A 51 23.79 -4.77 -22.08
N GLY A 52 24.52 -4.99 -20.99
CA GLY A 52 25.68 -4.16 -20.63
C GLY A 52 25.33 -2.72 -20.18
N ARG A 53 25.95 -1.72 -20.82
CA ARG A 53 25.75 -0.28 -20.51
C ARG A 53 24.51 0.30 -21.18
N GLU A 54 23.98 -0.35 -22.21
CA GLU A 54 22.86 0.16 -22.99
C GLU A 54 21.54 0.15 -22.20
N PRO A 55 20.63 1.09 -22.48
CA PRO A 55 19.27 1.03 -21.96
C PRO A 55 18.58 -0.25 -22.45
N SER A 56 17.70 -0.83 -21.64
CA SER A 56 16.92 -1.97 -22.09
C SER A 56 15.96 -1.56 -23.21
N LEU A 57 15.58 -2.50 -24.08
CA LEU A 57 14.69 -2.21 -25.21
C LEU A 57 13.33 -1.66 -24.74
N MET A 58 12.86 -2.11 -23.57
CA MET A 58 11.70 -1.54 -22.88
C MET A 58 11.82 -0.03 -22.64
N VAL A 59 13.00 0.45 -22.25
CA VAL A 59 13.23 1.89 -22.03
C VAL A 59 13.21 2.64 -23.36
N LEU A 60 13.78 2.07 -24.42
CA LEU A 60 13.80 2.70 -25.75
C LEU A 60 12.37 2.85 -26.31
N ILE A 61 11.59 1.77 -26.30
CA ILE A 61 10.16 1.80 -26.67
C ILE A 61 9.41 2.82 -25.81
N GLY A 62 9.67 2.79 -24.50
CA GLY A 62 9.07 3.68 -23.54
C GLY A 62 9.36 5.17 -23.77
N ARG A 63 10.59 5.51 -24.15
CA ARG A 63 10.99 6.89 -24.46
C ARG A 63 10.32 7.40 -25.73
N HIS A 64 10.11 6.55 -26.72
CA HIS A 64 9.37 6.91 -27.93
C HIS A 64 7.87 7.13 -27.62
N ALA A 65 7.26 6.23 -26.84
CA ALA A 65 5.84 6.30 -26.51
C ALA A 65 5.49 7.44 -25.52
N LEU A 66 6.40 7.73 -24.58
CA LEU A 66 6.19 8.68 -23.49
C LEU A 66 7.46 9.55 -23.28
N PRO A 67 7.77 10.47 -24.20
CA PRO A 67 9.02 11.23 -24.17
C PRO A 67 9.16 12.15 -22.95
N HIS A 68 8.04 12.60 -22.38
CA HIS A 68 7.98 13.43 -21.18
C HIS A 68 8.15 12.65 -19.87
N ARG A 69 8.15 11.30 -19.91
CA ARG A 69 8.26 10.47 -18.71
C ARG A 69 9.70 10.03 -18.46
N HIS A 70 10.07 10.03 -17.19
CA HIS A 70 11.42 9.63 -16.80
C HIS A 70 11.68 8.17 -17.18
N PRO A 71 12.79 7.83 -17.88
CA PRO A 71 13.08 6.47 -18.35
C PRO A 71 12.97 5.39 -17.27
N ARG A 72 13.46 5.68 -16.06
CA ARG A 72 13.35 4.79 -14.89
C ARG A 72 11.89 4.52 -14.46
N SER A 73 11.02 5.52 -14.56
CA SER A 73 9.60 5.38 -14.25
C SER A 73 8.91 4.47 -15.26
N VAL A 74 9.25 4.61 -16.54
CA VAL A 74 8.74 3.77 -17.62
C VAL A 74 9.18 2.31 -17.43
N TYR A 75 10.47 2.08 -17.20
CA TYR A 75 10.99 0.74 -16.91
C TYR A 75 10.28 0.08 -15.72
N ASN A 76 10.16 0.79 -14.61
CA ASN A 76 9.52 0.27 -13.40
C ASN A 76 8.02 0.04 -13.58
N TYR A 77 7.32 0.89 -14.33
CA TYR A 77 5.92 0.71 -14.64
C TYR A 77 5.72 -0.54 -15.51
N ALA A 78 6.46 -0.65 -16.62
CA ALA A 78 6.35 -1.79 -17.52
C ALA A 78 6.65 -3.11 -16.80
N ARG A 79 7.75 -3.14 -16.05
CA ARG A 79 8.13 -4.29 -15.21
C ARG A 79 7.02 -4.68 -14.22
N ARG A 80 6.34 -3.73 -13.59
CA ARG A 80 5.36 -4.05 -12.52
C ARG A 80 3.93 -4.26 -13.01
N ARG A 81 3.56 -3.67 -14.15
CA ARG A 81 2.16 -3.54 -14.59
C ARG A 81 1.86 -4.16 -15.94
N ILE A 82 2.88 -4.35 -16.77
CA ILE A 82 2.73 -4.90 -18.12
C ILE A 82 3.24 -6.34 -18.14
N VAL A 83 4.40 -6.59 -17.53
CA VAL A 83 4.92 -7.95 -17.36
C VAL A 83 4.08 -8.72 -16.35
N LYS A 84 3.55 -9.86 -16.80
CA LYS A 84 2.75 -10.77 -15.99
C LYS A 84 3.69 -11.58 -15.09
N TYR A 85 3.51 -11.39 -13.78
CA TYR A 85 4.14 -12.17 -12.72
C TYR A 85 3.07 -12.84 -11.89
N ASP A 86 3.43 -13.92 -11.20
CA ASP A 86 2.51 -14.63 -10.33
C ASP A 86 2.18 -13.77 -9.09
N SER A 87 0.91 -13.44 -8.93
CA SER A 87 0.39 -12.61 -7.83
C SER A 87 -0.49 -13.38 -6.85
N GLY A 88 -0.54 -14.71 -6.97
CA GLY A 88 -1.36 -15.59 -6.14
C GLY A 88 -0.80 -15.80 -4.72
N LYS A 89 -1.49 -16.63 -3.94
CA LYS A 89 -0.98 -17.12 -2.64
C LYS A 89 0.37 -17.81 -2.84
N TRP A 90 1.27 -17.66 -1.88
CA TRP A 90 2.56 -18.35 -1.90
C TRP A 90 2.34 -19.85 -1.70
N THR A 91 2.82 -20.65 -2.64
CA THR A 91 2.78 -22.10 -2.56
C THR A 91 3.94 -22.63 -1.71
N PRO A 92 3.81 -23.83 -1.11
CA PRO A 92 4.91 -24.47 -0.39
C PRO A 92 6.18 -24.62 -1.26
N ARG A 93 6.02 -24.86 -2.56
CA ARG A 93 7.13 -24.96 -3.52
C ARG A 93 7.85 -23.63 -3.74
N GLU A 94 7.12 -22.52 -3.88
CA GLU A 94 7.74 -21.20 -3.99
C GLU A 94 8.52 -20.83 -2.73
N LEU A 95 8.00 -21.22 -1.56
CA LEU A 95 8.66 -21.00 -0.27
C LEU A 95 9.89 -21.89 -0.11
N HIS A 96 9.83 -23.15 -0.57
CA HIS A 96 10.99 -24.02 -0.65
C HIS A 96 12.11 -23.36 -1.46
N VAL A 97 11.85 -22.86 -2.67
CA VAL A 97 12.88 -22.21 -3.51
C VAL A 97 13.48 -20.97 -2.82
N LEU A 98 12.65 -20.18 -2.14
CA LEU A 98 13.10 -19.01 -1.38
C LEU A 98 14.02 -19.39 -0.21
N LEU A 99 13.61 -20.37 0.60
CA LEU A 99 14.34 -20.83 1.77
C LEU A 99 15.62 -21.59 1.37
N ASP A 100 15.55 -22.44 0.34
CA ASP A 100 16.70 -23.15 -0.22
C ASP A 100 17.80 -22.17 -0.66
N HIS A 101 17.41 -21.11 -1.36
CA HIS A 101 18.35 -20.06 -1.76
C HIS A 101 18.99 -19.37 -0.56
N TYR A 102 18.22 -19.09 0.49
CA TYR A 102 18.74 -18.50 1.72
C TYR A 102 19.74 -19.42 2.42
N PHE A 103 19.38 -20.67 2.71
CA PHE A 103 20.24 -21.59 3.45
C PHE A 103 21.49 -21.99 2.67
N LYS A 104 21.41 -22.11 1.33
CA LYS A 104 22.58 -22.47 0.51
C LYS A 104 23.54 -21.31 0.26
N HIS A 105 23.02 -20.09 0.09
CA HIS A 105 23.85 -18.99 -0.44
C HIS A 105 23.98 -17.80 0.51
N ILE A 106 23.03 -17.57 1.41
CA ILE A 106 23.00 -16.36 2.23
C ILE A 106 23.42 -16.68 3.67
N ALA A 107 22.84 -17.72 4.28
CA ALA A 107 23.15 -18.11 5.66
C ALA A 107 24.65 -18.40 5.89
N PRO A 108 25.37 -19.14 5.00
CA PRO A 108 26.79 -19.40 5.19
C PRO A 108 27.65 -18.13 5.17
N LEU A 109 27.24 -17.12 4.39
CA LEU A 109 27.93 -15.84 4.31
C LEU A 109 27.71 -14.98 5.57
N ILE A 110 26.53 -15.08 6.19
CA ILE A 110 26.27 -14.44 7.47
C ILE A 110 27.07 -15.12 8.58
N THR A 111 27.12 -16.46 8.61
CA THR A 111 27.89 -17.22 9.61
C THR A 111 29.38 -16.93 9.52
N SER A 112 29.94 -16.83 8.31
CA SER A 112 31.36 -16.51 8.10
C SER A 112 31.70 -15.04 8.37
N ASN A 113 30.71 -14.14 8.41
CA ASN A 113 30.91 -12.73 8.71
C ASN A 113 29.65 -12.10 9.34
N PRO A 114 29.51 -12.14 10.67
CA PRO A 114 28.33 -11.65 11.39
C PRO A 114 28.04 -10.15 11.16
N ALA A 115 29.06 -9.36 10.82
CA ALA A 115 28.88 -7.95 10.50
C ALA A 115 27.99 -7.71 9.26
N LEU A 116 27.73 -8.74 8.46
CA LEU A 116 26.89 -8.66 7.26
C LEU A 116 25.38 -8.73 7.54
N GLU A 117 24.97 -9.17 8.73
CA GLU A 117 23.57 -9.38 9.11
C GLU A 117 22.74 -8.07 9.08
N GLY A 118 23.37 -6.93 9.42
CA GLY A 118 22.75 -5.60 9.38
C GLY A 118 22.70 -4.96 7.99
N THR A 119 23.63 -5.32 7.10
CA THR A 119 23.74 -4.75 5.74
C THR A 119 22.82 -5.42 4.71
N TYR A 120 22.36 -6.64 4.99
CA TYR A 120 21.51 -7.42 4.08
C TYR A 120 20.20 -6.71 3.70
N ASP A 121 19.61 -5.95 4.62
CA ASP A 121 18.34 -5.23 4.39
C ASP A 121 18.46 -3.99 3.49
N GLN A 122 19.66 -3.44 3.32
CA GLN A 122 19.85 -2.13 2.68
C GLN A 122 20.11 -2.25 1.17
N THR A 123 20.59 -3.41 0.70
CA THR A 123 21.07 -3.58 -0.68
C THR A 123 19.98 -3.84 -1.72
N ALA A 124 18.76 -4.19 -1.30
CA ALA A 124 17.60 -4.30 -2.22
C ALA A 124 17.15 -2.92 -2.75
N LYS A 125 17.43 -1.82 -2.03
CA LYS A 125 17.17 -0.45 -2.50
C LYS A 125 18.38 0.18 -3.20
N SER A 126 19.62 -0.20 -2.85
CA SER A 126 20.84 0.48 -3.32
C SER A 126 21.52 -0.15 -4.54
N ASN A 127 21.18 -1.39 -4.92
CA ASN A 127 21.78 -2.04 -6.10
C ASN A 127 21.12 -1.65 -7.44
N ASP A 128 20.24 -0.64 -7.45
CA ASP A 128 19.63 -0.05 -8.64
C ASP A 128 20.32 1.25 -9.09
N ASN A 129 21.60 1.47 -8.72
CA ASN A 129 22.36 2.66 -9.09
C ASN A 129 23.41 2.32 -10.18
N PRO A 130 23.14 2.63 -11.47
CA PRO A 130 24.15 2.54 -12.53
C PRO A 130 25.07 3.77 -12.63
N ASP A 131 24.77 4.87 -11.93
CA ASP A 131 25.36 6.19 -12.22
C ASP A 131 26.47 6.66 -11.25
N GLN A 132 27.26 5.74 -10.69
CA GLN A 132 28.52 6.12 -10.02
C GLN A 132 29.73 5.67 -10.83
N SER A 133 29.80 6.12 -12.07
CA SER A 133 31.07 6.35 -12.77
C SER A 133 30.87 7.38 -13.88
N SER A 134 31.44 8.56 -13.66
CA SER A 134 31.88 9.55 -14.65
C SER A 134 30.82 10.19 -15.57
N ASN A 135 30.31 11.36 -15.14
CA ASN A 135 29.87 12.41 -16.06
C ASN A 135 31.08 13.26 -16.45
N SER A 136 31.57 13.07 -17.68
CA SER A 136 32.29 14.11 -18.42
C SER A 136 32.08 13.89 -19.92
N LEU A 137 31.07 14.56 -20.48
CA LEU A 137 30.92 14.84 -21.91
C LEU A 137 30.57 16.33 -21.96
N ILE A 138 31.57 17.20 -22.09
CA ILE A 138 32.04 17.78 -23.37
C ILE A 138 30.87 18.45 -24.10
N SER A 139 30.78 19.76 -23.90
CA SER A 139 30.07 20.69 -24.79
C SER A 139 30.98 21.00 -25.97
N SER A 140 30.46 20.80 -27.17
CA SER A 140 31.13 21.15 -28.42
C SER A 140 30.81 22.59 -28.79
N THR A 141 31.82 23.46 -28.93
CA THR A 141 31.75 24.62 -29.84
C THR A 141 33.13 25.24 -30.10
N LEU A 142 33.46 25.30 -31.40
CA LEU A 142 34.25 26.28 -32.16
C LEU A 142 35.73 26.58 -31.83
N ALA A 143 36.57 26.03 -32.71
CA ALA A 143 37.52 26.68 -33.63
C ALA A 143 38.80 27.42 -33.13
N VAL A 144 39.82 27.26 -33.99
CA VAL A 144 41.07 28.02 -34.20
C VAL A 144 42.35 27.35 -33.69
N SER A 145 43.40 27.63 -34.45
CA SER A 145 44.54 26.86 -34.93
C SER A 145 45.75 26.69 -33.99
N ASP A 146 46.63 25.80 -34.45
CA ASP A 146 48.09 25.79 -34.34
C ASP A 146 48.80 25.21 -33.10
N VAL A 147 49.47 24.08 -33.40
CA VAL A 147 50.86 23.70 -33.08
C VAL A 147 51.41 24.16 -31.71
N GLU A 148 51.53 23.22 -30.76
CA GLU A 148 52.82 22.96 -30.10
C GLU A 148 52.81 21.65 -29.30
N ALA A 149 53.90 20.90 -29.45
CA ALA A 149 54.21 19.73 -28.66
C ALA A 149 54.65 20.13 -27.25
N THR A 150 54.13 19.49 -26.21
CA THR A 150 54.90 19.25 -24.96
C THR A 150 54.16 18.34 -23.96
N ALA A 151 54.97 17.49 -23.34
CA ALA A 151 54.87 16.96 -21.97
C ALA A 151 53.65 16.11 -21.54
N ARG A 152 53.91 14.78 -21.43
CA ARG A 152 53.18 13.86 -20.55
C ARG A 152 53.27 14.32 -19.09
N PRO A 153 52.18 14.28 -18.29
CA PRO A 153 52.29 14.36 -16.85
C PRO A 153 52.35 12.97 -16.20
N SER A 154 53.29 12.88 -15.29
CA SER A 154 53.75 11.73 -14.53
C SER A 154 52.71 11.13 -13.60
N ARG A 155 52.77 9.79 -13.49
CA ARG A 155 52.13 8.96 -12.46
C ARG A 155 52.26 9.58 -11.07
N ARG A 156 51.13 9.90 -10.44
CA ARG A 156 51.04 10.22 -9.01
C ARG A 156 51.55 9.05 -8.17
N ARG A 157 52.66 9.28 -7.49
CA ARG A 157 53.31 8.42 -6.49
C ARG A 157 52.38 8.27 -5.29
N ARG A 158 51.91 7.05 -4.98
CA ARG A 158 51.18 6.74 -3.74
C ARG A 158 52.15 6.84 -2.55
N GLN A 159 51.74 7.49 -1.47
CA GLN A 159 52.49 7.48 -0.21
C GLN A 159 52.39 6.11 0.47
N PRO A 160 53.47 5.58 1.07
CA PRO A 160 53.43 4.35 1.86
C PRO A 160 52.93 4.69 3.27
N GLY A 161 51.72 4.28 3.62
CA GLY A 161 51.16 4.51 4.97
C GLY A 161 49.64 4.37 5.07
N GLU A 162 48.92 4.38 3.95
CA GLU A 162 47.47 4.16 3.97
C GLU A 162 47.18 2.65 4.05
N ALA A 163 46.74 2.19 5.22
CA ALA A 163 46.26 0.82 5.41
C ALA A 163 45.22 0.50 4.32
N PRO A 164 45.34 -0.65 3.63
CA PRO A 164 44.42 -1.00 2.56
C PRO A 164 43.00 -0.99 3.13
N ALA A 165 42.16 -0.06 2.65
CA ALA A 165 40.75 -0.03 3.00
C ALA A 165 40.18 -1.43 2.76
N LYS A 166 39.78 -2.09 3.86
CA LYS A 166 39.20 -3.44 3.81
C LYS A 166 38.17 -3.47 2.69
N PRO A 167 38.25 -4.40 1.72
CA PRO A 167 37.29 -4.45 0.64
C PRO A 167 35.90 -4.52 1.26
N LYS A 168 35.08 -3.49 1.05
CA LYS A 168 33.64 -3.56 1.33
C LYS A 168 33.11 -4.62 0.38
N VAL A 169 33.08 -5.87 0.82
CA VAL A 169 32.40 -6.97 0.15
C VAL A 169 30.93 -6.58 0.11
N ARG A 170 30.54 -5.87 -0.95
CA ARG A 170 29.13 -5.63 -1.26
C ARG A 170 28.59 -6.99 -1.65
N LEU A 171 28.02 -7.67 -0.68
CA LEU A 171 27.16 -8.82 -0.89
C LEU A 171 26.12 -8.45 -1.96
N ARG A 172 26.38 -8.81 -3.22
CA ARG A 172 25.45 -8.65 -4.34
C ARG A 172 24.39 -9.75 -4.23
N HIS A 173 23.57 -9.69 -3.18
CA HIS A 173 22.48 -10.63 -2.96
C HIS A 173 21.26 -10.16 -3.70
N SER A 174 21.15 -10.63 -4.93
CA SER A 174 19.94 -10.43 -5.70
C SER A 174 18.96 -11.55 -5.37
N TRP A 175 17.77 -11.22 -4.88
CA TRP A 175 16.60 -12.12 -4.94
C TRP A 175 16.13 -12.40 -6.38
N ARG A 176 16.89 -11.94 -7.39
CA ARG A 176 16.61 -12.10 -8.81
C ARG A 176 16.60 -13.57 -9.25
N PRO A 177 17.53 -14.46 -8.87
CA PRO A 177 17.49 -15.87 -9.25
C PRO A 177 16.24 -16.55 -8.68
N VAL A 178 15.87 -16.25 -7.43
CA VAL A 178 14.63 -16.75 -6.82
C VAL A 178 13.43 -16.24 -7.61
N SER A 179 13.34 -14.93 -7.83
CA SER A 179 12.28 -14.27 -8.60
C SER A 179 12.10 -14.87 -10.00
N GLN A 180 13.19 -15.15 -10.71
CA GLN A 180 13.17 -15.79 -12.02
C GLN A 180 12.66 -17.24 -11.94
N ARG A 181 13.12 -18.02 -10.95
CA ARG A 181 12.71 -19.43 -10.76
C ARG A 181 11.23 -19.57 -10.40
N ILE A 182 10.71 -18.69 -9.54
CA ILE A 182 9.31 -18.76 -9.08
C ILE A 182 8.37 -17.82 -9.83
N ASN A 183 8.87 -17.14 -10.87
CA ASN A 183 8.09 -16.22 -11.70
C ASN A 183 7.33 -15.12 -10.91
N ARG A 184 7.93 -14.61 -9.82
CA ARG A 184 7.41 -13.49 -9.03
C ARG A 184 8.26 -12.24 -9.18
N LEU A 185 7.71 -11.06 -8.90
CA LEU A 185 8.50 -9.84 -8.86
C LEU A 185 9.56 -9.92 -7.76
N PRO A 186 10.80 -9.44 -7.98
CA PRO A 186 11.84 -9.40 -6.95
C PRO A 186 11.38 -8.70 -5.65
N GLU A 187 10.52 -7.69 -5.76
CA GLU A 187 9.91 -7.02 -4.62
C GLU A 187 8.99 -7.95 -3.82
N GLN A 188 8.16 -8.77 -4.48
CA GLN A 188 7.31 -9.74 -3.80
C GLN A 188 8.16 -10.79 -3.06
N VAL A 189 9.26 -11.25 -3.67
CA VAL A 189 10.20 -12.18 -3.04
C VAL A 189 10.81 -11.57 -1.79
N HIS A 190 11.29 -10.33 -1.90
CA HIS A 190 11.88 -9.61 -0.78
C HIS A 190 10.85 -9.32 0.34
N ASP A 191 9.63 -8.94 -0.02
CA ASP A 191 8.56 -8.71 0.94
C ASP A 191 8.17 -10.02 1.67
N LYS A 192 8.14 -11.15 0.95
CA LYS A 192 7.91 -12.45 1.57
C LYS A 192 9.08 -12.88 2.46
N TRP A 193 10.31 -12.61 2.06
CA TRP A 193 11.47 -12.84 2.91
C TRP A 193 11.38 -12.06 4.22
N LYS A 194 10.99 -10.79 4.18
CA LYS A 194 10.78 -9.98 5.40
C LYS A 194 9.74 -10.58 6.34
N GLU A 195 8.71 -11.21 5.80
CA GLU A 195 7.70 -11.93 6.57
C GLU A 195 8.26 -13.19 7.25
N LEU A 196 9.07 -13.97 6.53
CA LEU A 196 9.62 -15.24 7.01
C LEU A 196 10.85 -15.08 7.91
N ARG A 197 11.66 -14.04 7.68
CA ARG A 197 12.96 -13.82 8.34
C ARG A 197 12.90 -13.95 9.86
N PRO A 198 11.93 -13.35 10.59
CA PRO A 198 11.88 -13.46 12.05
C PRO A 198 11.70 -14.89 12.57
N CYS A 199 11.23 -15.81 11.74
CA CYS A 199 11.00 -17.20 12.08
C CYS A 199 11.74 -18.18 11.17
N VAL A 200 12.75 -17.72 10.42
CA VAL A 200 13.45 -18.56 9.42
C VAL A 200 14.11 -19.77 10.05
N GLU A 201 14.59 -19.66 11.28
CA GLU A 201 15.27 -20.77 11.96
C GLU A 201 14.38 -21.95 12.28
N LYS A 202 13.06 -21.78 12.26
CA LYS A 202 12.12 -22.91 12.35
C LYS A 202 12.28 -23.87 11.17
N TYR A 203 12.73 -23.38 10.03
CA TYR A 203 12.90 -24.18 8.82
C TYR A 203 14.28 -24.83 8.73
N ARG A 204 15.25 -24.48 9.59
CA ARG A 204 16.64 -24.92 9.49
C ARG A 204 16.76 -26.45 9.46
N SER A 205 16.03 -27.16 10.32
CA SER A 205 16.06 -28.63 10.37
C SER A 205 15.65 -29.30 9.06
N ILE A 206 14.82 -28.65 8.23
CA ILE A 206 14.39 -29.18 6.92
C ILE A 206 15.53 -29.12 5.90
N PHE A 207 16.39 -28.10 6.01
CA PHE A 207 17.47 -27.85 5.05
C PHE A 207 18.83 -28.42 5.48
N ASP A 208 19.03 -28.61 6.78
CA ASP A 208 20.22 -29.29 7.32
C ASP A 208 20.14 -30.82 7.11
N ASP A 209 18.93 -31.39 7.00
CA ASP A 209 18.75 -32.81 6.73
C ASP A 209 18.94 -33.14 5.24
N LEU A 210 20.11 -33.71 4.93
CA LEU A 210 20.49 -34.14 3.58
C LEU A 210 19.76 -35.40 3.11
N THR A 211 19.09 -36.13 4.00
CA THR A 211 18.36 -37.35 3.65
C THR A 211 16.97 -37.07 3.05
N LEU A 212 16.44 -35.86 3.27
CA LEU A 212 15.13 -35.46 2.76
C LEU A 212 15.17 -35.12 1.27
N THR A 213 14.23 -35.69 0.51
CA THR A 213 13.99 -35.32 -0.88
C THR A 213 13.34 -33.93 -0.97
N GLU A 214 13.44 -33.27 -2.14
CA GLU A 214 12.77 -31.99 -2.38
C GLU A 214 11.27 -32.04 -2.07
N GLU A 215 10.58 -33.11 -2.49
CA GLU A 215 9.15 -33.28 -2.23
C GLU A 215 8.84 -33.43 -0.74
N GLN A 216 9.67 -34.17 0.00
CA GLN A 216 9.55 -34.29 1.45
C GLN A 216 9.75 -32.93 2.14
N ARG A 217 10.74 -32.15 1.70
CA ARG A 217 10.97 -30.78 2.20
C ARG A 217 9.78 -29.87 1.92
N ILE A 218 9.24 -29.91 0.69
CA ILE A 218 8.04 -29.14 0.32
C ILE A 218 6.83 -29.55 1.17
N ASN A 219 6.63 -30.84 1.40
CA ASN A 219 5.55 -31.35 2.24
C ASN A 219 5.70 -30.93 3.71
N GLN A 220 6.93 -30.97 4.25
CA GLN A 220 7.22 -30.47 5.59
C GLN A 220 6.99 -28.96 5.69
N ILE A 221 7.43 -28.18 4.69
CA ILE A 221 7.16 -26.75 4.60
C ILE A 221 5.64 -26.49 4.55
N SER A 222 4.87 -27.27 3.78
CA SER A 222 3.41 -27.18 3.74
C SER A 222 2.80 -27.38 5.13
N LYS A 223 3.17 -28.48 5.81
CA LYS A 223 2.74 -28.76 7.18
C LYS A 223 3.11 -27.63 8.13
N MET A 224 4.28 -27.03 7.97
CA MET A 224 4.73 -25.89 8.75
C MET A 224 3.95 -24.62 8.45
N ILE A 225 3.56 -24.36 7.20
CA ILE A 225 2.73 -23.19 6.83
C ILE A 225 1.33 -23.34 7.41
N ASP A 226 0.75 -24.53 7.28
CA ASP A 226 -0.58 -24.86 7.79
C ASP A 226 -0.62 -24.79 9.33
N THR A 227 0.51 -25.04 9.99
CA THR A 227 0.68 -24.84 11.44
C THR A 227 1.13 -23.42 11.82
N ASN A 228 1.82 -22.67 10.95
CA ASN A 228 2.41 -21.34 11.21
C ASN A 228 1.49 -20.14 11.00
N ASP A 229 0.19 -20.31 10.75
CA ASP A 229 -0.80 -19.29 11.19
C ASP A 229 -0.82 -19.17 12.73
N ARG A 230 -0.04 -20.01 13.45
CA ARG A 230 0.26 -19.94 14.87
C ARG A 230 1.78 -19.99 15.13
N PRO A 231 2.46 -18.84 15.32
CA PRO A 231 3.86 -18.87 15.71
C PRO A 231 4.00 -19.45 17.13
N ASN A 232 4.74 -20.57 17.26
CA ASN A 232 5.40 -20.91 18.52
C ASN A 232 6.43 -19.82 18.84
N VAL A 233 6.17 -19.05 19.90
CA VAL A 233 7.13 -18.20 20.58
C VAL A 233 7.90 -19.10 21.56
N PRO A 234 9.25 -19.06 21.59
CA PRO A 234 10.02 -19.75 22.63
C PRO A 234 9.60 -19.20 23.99
N LYS A 235 9.30 -20.09 24.96
CA LYS A 235 9.13 -19.67 26.36
C LYS A 235 10.40 -18.92 26.77
N PRO A 236 10.32 -17.67 27.29
CA PRO A 236 11.48 -17.07 27.91
C PRO A 236 11.92 -17.96 29.06
N ALA A 237 13.22 -18.23 29.14
CA ALA A 237 13.83 -18.86 30.29
C ALA A 237 13.39 -18.10 31.54
N GLN A 238 12.91 -18.85 32.53
CA GLN A 238 12.49 -18.32 33.82
C GLN A 238 13.68 -17.61 34.46
N LEU A 239 13.69 -16.28 34.39
CA LEU A 239 14.44 -15.47 35.34
C LEU A 239 13.66 -15.53 36.65
N SER A 240 14.27 -16.19 37.63
CA SER A 240 13.79 -16.29 38.99
C SER A 240 13.66 -14.90 39.62
N THR A 241 12.44 -14.41 39.78
CA THR A 241 12.12 -13.52 40.91
C THR A 241 10.64 -13.66 41.20
N GLY A 242 10.33 -14.06 42.43
CA GLY A 242 9.04 -14.62 42.81
C GLY A 242 7.87 -13.66 42.66
N MET A 243 6.89 -14.05 41.85
CA MET A 243 5.48 -13.78 42.09
C MET A 243 4.72 -15.03 41.64
N GLU A 244 4.07 -15.70 42.59
CA GLU A 244 3.19 -16.84 42.32
C GLU A 244 2.04 -16.41 41.41
N LEU A 245 1.94 -17.05 40.24
CA LEU A 245 0.74 -17.06 39.43
C LEU A 245 0.24 -18.50 39.29
N ILE A 246 -1.02 -18.66 39.68
CA ILE A 246 -1.87 -19.85 39.70
C ILE A 246 -1.71 -20.69 38.42
N PRO A 247 -1.59 -22.04 38.52
CA PRO A 247 -1.40 -22.89 37.35
C PRO A 247 -2.75 -23.14 36.67
N VAL A 248 -3.04 -22.41 35.59
CA VAL A 248 -4.19 -22.75 34.74
C VAL A 248 -3.79 -23.79 33.70
N ASN A 249 -4.17 -25.03 34.00
CA ASN A 249 -3.98 -26.21 33.19
C ASN A 249 -4.91 -26.15 31.95
N TYR A 250 -4.40 -25.67 30.81
CA TYR A 250 -5.13 -25.72 29.53
C TYR A 250 -4.62 -26.84 28.63
N LYS A 251 -5.27 -28.01 28.74
CA LYS A 251 -5.28 -29.03 27.69
C LYS A 251 -6.26 -28.58 26.59
N GLY A 252 -5.77 -28.50 25.35
CA GLY A 252 -6.58 -28.35 24.14
C GLY A 252 -7.11 -26.93 23.87
N GLY A 253 -6.37 -26.12 23.12
CA GLY A 253 -6.87 -24.79 22.72
C GLY A 253 -6.09 -24.18 21.57
N SER A 254 -6.84 -23.75 20.54
CA SER A 254 -6.40 -22.88 19.45
C SER A 254 -5.51 -21.74 19.99
N ARG A 255 -4.20 -21.79 19.76
CA ARG A 255 -3.27 -20.74 20.21
C ARG A 255 -3.56 -19.45 19.43
N ARG A 256 -4.15 -18.48 20.12
CA ARG A 256 -4.54 -17.16 19.62
C ARG A 256 -3.30 -16.39 19.15
N ARG A 257 -3.43 -15.62 18.06
CA ARG A 257 -2.43 -14.59 17.69
C ARG A 257 -2.09 -13.77 18.94
N PRO A 258 -0.82 -13.37 19.16
CA PRO A 258 -0.43 -12.58 20.32
C PRO A 258 -1.37 -11.39 20.45
N THR A 259 -2.18 -11.38 21.50
CA THR A 259 -3.13 -10.29 21.74
C THR A 259 -2.34 -9.08 22.19
N PHE A 260 -2.64 -7.92 21.59
CA PHE A 260 -2.06 -6.66 22.03
C PHE A 260 -2.64 -6.29 23.39
N THR A 261 -1.95 -6.69 24.47
CA THR A 261 -2.33 -6.38 25.85
C THR A 261 -2.10 -4.91 26.16
N ASP A 262 -2.67 -4.42 27.26
CA ASP A 262 -2.50 -3.02 27.64
C ASP A 262 -1.07 -2.71 28.08
N GLU A 263 -0.36 -3.69 28.67
CA GLU A 263 1.07 -3.59 28.97
C GLU A 263 1.87 -3.42 27.68
N LEU A 264 1.64 -4.25 26.66
CA LEU A 264 2.33 -4.13 25.39
C LEU A 264 2.03 -2.79 24.69
N ARG A 265 0.80 -2.27 24.81
CA ARG A 265 0.46 -0.94 24.27
C ARG A 265 1.22 0.16 25.00
N ARG A 266 1.33 0.08 26.32
CA ARG A 266 2.14 0.99 27.15
C ARG A 266 3.59 0.94 26.72
N ASP A 267 4.18 -0.25 26.67
CA ASP A 267 5.58 -0.45 26.31
C ASP A 267 5.87 0.05 24.89
N LEU A 268 5.00 -0.24 23.93
CA LEU A 268 5.12 0.26 22.56
C LEU A 268 5.08 1.80 22.52
N HIS A 269 4.18 2.41 23.28
CA HIS A 269 4.05 3.86 23.31
C HIS A 269 5.28 4.52 23.95
N GLU A 270 5.73 4.02 25.10
CA GLU A 270 6.89 4.54 25.82
C GLU A 270 8.20 4.32 25.06
N PHE A 271 8.34 3.17 24.36
CA PHE A 271 9.47 2.93 23.46
C PHE A 271 9.50 3.94 22.31
N ILE A 272 8.35 4.21 21.67
CA ILE A 272 8.28 5.24 20.62
C ILE A 272 8.59 6.61 21.21
N ARG A 273 8.00 6.99 22.35
CA ARG A 273 8.23 8.28 23.00
C ARG A 273 9.70 8.52 23.34
N SER A 274 10.40 7.51 23.88
CA SER A 274 11.82 7.60 24.24
C SER A 274 12.77 7.60 23.03
N ASN A 275 12.42 6.92 21.93
CA ASN A 275 13.26 6.81 20.75
C ASN A 275 13.03 7.91 19.71
N THR A 276 11.90 8.62 19.79
CA THR A 276 11.66 9.80 18.97
C THR A 276 12.27 10.99 19.69
N LYS A 277 13.60 11.14 19.57
CA LYS A 277 14.33 12.25 20.19
C LYS A 277 13.75 13.58 19.73
N TYR A 278 13.72 14.54 20.63
CA TYR A 278 13.35 15.94 20.40
C TYR A 278 14.38 16.73 19.56
N ASP A 279 15.45 16.07 19.11
CA ASP A 279 16.55 16.70 18.38
C ASP A 279 16.07 17.19 17.01
N ASN A 280 15.70 18.47 16.93
CA ASN A 280 15.59 19.32 15.72
C ASN A 280 15.21 18.59 14.42
N THR A 281 14.18 17.75 14.44
CA THR A 281 13.61 17.26 13.18
C THR A 281 12.57 18.27 12.73
N ASP A 282 12.83 18.89 11.58
CA ASP A 282 11.88 19.78 10.90
C ASP A 282 10.63 18.98 10.50
N GLY A 283 9.70 18.78 11.43
CA GLY A 283 8.41 18.17 11.13
C GLY A 283 7.67 17.58 12.34
N PRO A 284 6.41 17.15 12.12
CA PRO A 284 5.60 16.59 13.19
C PRO A 284 6.16 15.25 13.67
N LEU A 285 6.17 15.03 14.99
CA LEU A 285 6.79 13.85 15.60
C LEU A 285 6.15 12.54 15.10
N VAL A 286 4.83 12.54 14.90
CA VAL A 286 4.06 11.38 14.43
C VAL A 286 4.47 10.88 13.03
N SER A 287 5.07 11.72 12.19
CA SER A 287 5.62 11.34 10.88
C SER A 287 7.02 10.76 10.95
N ASN A 288 7.77 11.04 12.01
CA ASN A 288 9.20 10.75 12.13
C ASN A 288 9.50 9.50 13.00
N ILE A 289 8.48 8.70 13.32
CA ILE A 289 8.63 7.49 14.14
C ILE A 289 9.55 6.49 13.42
N PRO A 290 10.66 6.04 14.03
CA PRO A 290 11.61 5.11 13.42
C PRO A 290 11.09 3.68 13.46
N TRP A 291 10.06 3.38 12.67
CA TRP A 291 9.33 2.09 12.70
C TRP A 291 10.23 0.85 12.55
N LYS A 292 11.36 0.96 11.83
CA LYS A 292 12.35 -0.12 11.77
C LYS A 292 12.93 -0.46 13.15
N LYS A 293 13.41 0.55 13.89
CA LYS A 293 13.93 0.36 15.26
C LYS A 293 12.85 -0.18 16.20
N VAL A 294 11.61 0.29 16.04
CA VAL A 294 10.46 -0.22 16.80
C VAL A 294 10.22 -1.70 16.50
N SER A 295 10.23 -2.09 15.22
CA SER A 295 10.05 -3.49 14.82
C SER A 295 11.20 -4.40 15.29
N ASP A 296 12.43 -3.89 15.33
CA ASP A 296 13.60 -4.62 15.82
C ASP A 296 13.51 -4.91 17.34
N HIS A 297 12.87 -4.01 18.10
CA HIS A 297 12.59 -4.18 19.52
C HIS A 297 11.42 -5.15 19.76
N PHE A 298 10.30 -4.97 19.05
CA PHE A 298 9.09 -5.80 19.18
C PHE A 298 9.05 -6.94 18.15
N LYS A 299 10.06 -7.84 18.18
CA LYS A 299 10.27 -8.91 17.19
C LYS A 299 9.07 -9.85 16.94
N MET A 300 8.12 -9.92 17.88
CA MET A 300 6.90 -10.73 17.76
C MET A 300 5.88 -10.18 16.76
N PHE A 301 6.03 -8.92 16.33
CA PHE A 301 5.09 -8.23 15.46
C PHE A 301 5.80 -7.63 14.26
N SER A 302 5.12 -7.63 13.12
CA SER A 302 5.63 -6.92 11.95
C SER A 302 5.52 -5.41 12.12
N GLU A 303 6.43 -4.66 11.48
CA GLU A 303 6.42 -3.19 11.41
C GLU A 303 5.02 -2.63 11.11
N SER A 304 4.35 -3.19 10.11
CA SER A 304 2.99 -2.78 9.71
C SER A 304 1.95 -3.00 10.80
N ASN A 305 2.04 -4.12 11.55
CA ASN A 305 1.12 -4.41 12.65
C ASN A 305 1.32 -3.42 13.80
N LEU A 306 2.56 -3.23 14.23
CA LEU A 306 2.94 -2.24 15.25
C LEU A 306 2.44 -0.85 14.88
N ARG A 307 2.69 -0.41 13.64
CA ARG A 307 2.25 0.88 13.12
C ARG A 307 0.73 1.03 13.15
N LEU A 308 -0.01 0.01 12.72
CA LEU A 308 -1.48 0.05 12.72
C LEU A 308 -2.06 0.08 14.13
N GLN A 309 -1.56 -0.78 15.02
CA GLN A 309 -1.99 -0.84 16.42
C GLN A 309 -1.74 0.49 17.11
N TRP A 310 -0.54 1.04 16.95
CA TRP A 310 -0.21 2.32 17.55
C TRP A 310 -1.08 3.45 16.98
N THR A 311 -1.19 3.54 15.65
CA THR A 311 -1.90 4.63 14.96
C THR A 311 -3.39 4.67 15.26
N LEU A 312 -4.05 3.50 15.30
CA LEU A 312 -5.51 3.42 15.36
C LEU A 312 -6.05 3.16 16.77
N ILE A 313 -5.23 2.64 17.68
CA ILE A 313 -5.67 2.18 19.01
C ILE A 313 -4.88 2.88 20.10
N THR A 314 -3.56 2.66 20.17
CA THR A 314 -2.73 3.16 21.28
C THR A 314 -2.68 4.68 21.35
N PHE A 315 -2.29 5.35 20.26
CA PHE A 315 -2.13 6.80 20.25
C PHE A 315 -3.45 7.55 20.58
N PRO A 316 -4.60 7.20 19.95
CA PRO A 316 -5.89 7.79 20.33
C PRO A 316 -6.32 7.52 21.77
N TYR A 317 -5.93 6.37 22.33
CA TYR A 317 -6.19 6.04 23.74
C TYR A 317 -5.42 6.97 24.67
N VAL A 318 -4.13 7.15 24.43
CA VAL A 318 -3.27 8.05 25.21
C VAL A 318 -3.78 9.50 25.13
N LEU A 319 -4.12 9.97 23.93
CA LEU A 319 -4.67 11.33 23.76
C LEU A 319 -5.96 11.55 24.54
N ARG A 320 -6.83 10.54 24.65
CA ARG A 320 -8.09 10.65 25.42
C ARG A 320 -7.84 10.84 26.90
N ARG A 321 -6.74 10.29 27.44
CA ARG A 321 -6.36 10.46 28.84
C ARG A 321 -5.80 11.86 29.13
N HIS A 322 -5.10 12.45 28.17
CA HIS A 322 -4.35 13.68 28.37
C HIS A 322 -5.07 14.95 27.88
N VAL A 323 -6.00 14.80 26.93
CA VAL A 323 -6.71 15.94 26.35
C VAL A 323 -8.20 15.81 26.63
N GLU A 324 -8.67 16.60 27.58
CA GLU A 324 -10.09 16.66 27.94
C GLU A 324 -10.97 16.97 26.71
N GLY A 325 -12.05 16.21 26.55
CA GLY A 325 -12.97 16.30 25.42
C GLY A 325 -12.46 15.67 24.12
N PHE A 326 -11.22 15.16 24.08
CA PHE A 326 -10.71 14.49 22.90
C PHE A 326 -11.51 13.23 22.56
N SER A 327 -11.90 13.12 21.29
CA SER A 327 -12.54 11.93 20.76
C SER A 327 -12.30 11.79 19.26
N HIS A 328 -12.55 10.58 18.74
CA HIS A 328 -12.53 10.34 17.30
C HIS A 328 -13.59 11.17 16.55
N TYR A 329 -14.62 11.67 17.24
CA TYR A 329 -15.63 12.56 16.66
C TYR A 329 -15.06 13.95 16.38
N VAL A 330 -14.27 14.51 17.31
CA VAL A 330 -13.59 15.80 17.16
C VAL A 330 -12.72 15.80 15.90
N VAL A 331 -11.87 14.80 15.75
CA VAL A 331 -10.98 14.65 14.60
C VAL A 331 -11.77 14.43 13.30
N GLY A 332 -12.82 13.59 13.34
CA GLY A 332 -13.65 13.32 12.16
C GLY A 332 -14.44 14.54 11.67
N ARG A 333 -15.02 15.33 12.57
CA ARG A 333 -15.72 16.58 12.22
C ARG A 333 -14.78 17.63 11.66
N TYR A 334 -13.62 17.82 12.29
CA TYR A 334 -12.62 18.75 11.77
C TYR A 334 -12.10 18.31 10.39
N GLY A 335 -11.85 17.01 10.19
CA GLY A 335 -11.50 16.44 8.88
C GLY A 335 -12.57 16.69 7.81
N LEU A 336 -13.86 16.50 8.13
CA LEU A 336 -14.96 16.86 7.23
C LEU A 336 -15.01 18.36 6.92
N HIS A 337 -14.76 19.21 7.92
CA HIS A 337 -14.70 20.66 7.73
C HIS A 337 -13.59 21.06 6.75
N ILE A 338 -12.38 20.51 6.91
CA ILE A 338 -11.26 20.73 6.00
C ILE A 338 -11.63 20.34 4.57
N LEU A 339 -12.17 19.13 4.38
CA LEU A 339 -12.56 18.63 3.05
C LEU A 339 -13.60 19.54 2.40
N ARG A 340 -14.59 20.01 3.17
CA ARG A 340 -15.66 20.89 2.71
C ARG A 340 -15.14 22.29 2.39
N LYS A 341 -14.36 22.89 3.30
CA LYS A 341 -13.77 24.24 3.17
C LYS A 341 -12.88 24.34 1.93
N ASN A 342 -12.03 23.32 1.71
CA ASN A 342 -11.11 23.28 0.57
C ASN A 342 -11.75 22.74 -0.73
N ARG A 343 -13.07 22.49 -0.74
CA ARG A 343 -13.83 21.98 -1.90
C ARG A 343 -13.16 20.78 -2.57
N ILE A 344 -12.64 19.83 -1.78
CA ILE A 344 -11.90 18.68 -2.30
C ILE A 344 -12.83 17.81 -3.17
N ARG A 345 -12.54 17.73 -4.47
CA ARG A 345 -13.21 16.89 -5.47
C ARG A 345 -12.31 15.73 -5.84
N VAL A 346 -12.13 14.80 -4.91
CA VAL A 346 -11.45 13.53 -5.21
C VAL A 346 -12.45 12.39 -5.14
N ASP A 347 -12.16 11.35 -5.89
CA ASP A 347 -12.97 10.14 -5.95
C ASP A 347 -12.79 9.24 -4.73
N ARG A 348 -11.65 9.34 -4.05
CA ARG A 348 -11.28 8.46 -2.93
C ARG A 348 -10.66 9.24 -1.79
N LEU A 349 -11.12 8.95 -0.58
CA LEU A 349 -10.60 9.57 0.64
C LEU A 349 -9.12 9.25 0.86
N GLY A 350 -8.65 8.07 0.43
CA GLY A 350 -7.24 7.66 0.57
C GLY A 350 -6.25 8.41 -0.33
N VAL A 351 -6.72 9.28 -1.22
CA VAL A 351 -5.86 10.19 -2.01
C VAL A 351 -5.70 11.54 -1.30
N VAL A 352 -6.49 11.81 -0.26
CA VAL A 352 -6.38 13.04 0.51
C VAL A 352 -5.25 12.92 1.51
N ASP A 353 -4.26 13.79 1.39
CA ASP A 353 -3.22 13.95 2.39
C ASP A 353 -3.67 14.92 3.49
N PHE A 354 -3.84 14.41 4.71
CA PHE A 354 -4.21 15.21 5.87
C PHE A 354 -3.01 15.78 6.63
N SER A 355 -1.77 15.36 6.32
CA SER A 355 -0.57 15.75 7.07
C SER A 355 -0.38 17.26 7.14
N TYR A 356 -0.79 17.99 6.08
CA TYR A 356 -0.66 19.45 6.04
C TYR A 356 -1.63 20.17 6.99
N TRP A 357 -2.87 19.67 7.13
CA TRP A 357 -3.89 20.34 7.94
C TRP A 357 -3.97 19.84 9.38
N LEU A 358 -3.51 18.61 9.60
CA LEU A 358 -3.56 17.91 10.88
C LEU A 358 -2.22 17.22 11.19
N PRO A 359 -1.11 17.98 11.24
CA PRO A 359 0.23 17.44 11.46
C PRO A 359 0.38 16.64 12.77
N GLN A 360 -0.39 16.96 13.80
CA GLN A 360 -0.37 16.26 15.09
C GLN A 360 -0.95 14.83 15.03
N PHE A 361 -1.57 14.44 13.91
CA PHE A 361 -2.17 13.10 13.77
C PHE A 361 -1.58 12.34 12.59
N PRO A 362 -1.41 11.01 12.72
CA PRO A 362 -1.16 10.17 11.56
C PRO A 362 -2.30 10.30 10.54
N PRO A 363 -2.03 10.50 9.22
CA PRO A 363 -3.07 10.66 8.21
C PRO A 363 -4.08 9.50 8.14
N LEU A 364 -3.59 8.29 8.40
CA LEU A 364 -4.42 7.09 8.44
C LEU A 364 -5.48 7.16 9.55
N TYR A 365 -5.14 7.74 10.71
CA TYR A 365 -6.08 7.92 11.82
C TYR A 365 -7.17 8.93 11.45
N VAL A 366 -6.78 10.09 10.90
CA VAL A 366 -7.73 11.12 10.43
C VAL A 366 -8.68 10.55 9.37
N MET A 367 -8.13 9.85 8.38
CA MET A 367 -8.92 9.19 7.34
C MET A 367 -9.91 8.19 7.93
N LYS A 368 -9.50 7.41 8.93
CA LYS A 368 -10.37 6.44 9.60
C LYS A 368 -11.52 7.13 10.36
N CYS A 369 -11.24 8.24 11.03
CA CYS A 369 -12.25 9.06 11.69
C CYS A 369 -13.28 9.60 10.67
N VAL A 370 -12.82 10.22 9.57
CA VAL A 370 -13.70 10.75 8.52
C VAL A 370 -14.53 9.64 7.87
N ASP A 371 -13.92 8.52 7.49
CA ASP A 371 -14.61 7.36 6.93
C ASP A 371 -15.73 6.84 7.85
N GLY A 372 -15.54 6.88 9.17
CA GLY A 372 -16.56 6.56 10.15
C GLY A 372 -17.80 7.47 10.08
N PHE A 373 -17.61 8.77 9.82
CA PHE A 373 -18.73 9.70 9.62
C PHE A 373 -19.44 9.44 8.29
N LEU A 374 -18.68 9.27 7.20
CA LEU A 374 -19.25 9.00 5.87
C LEU A 374 -20.12 7.73 5.90
N LYS A 375 -19.61 6.65 6.50
CA LYS A 375 -20.35 5.38 6.65
C LYS A 375 -21.63 5.54 7.45
N ARG A 376 -21.59 6.25 8.59
CA ARG A 376 -22.77 6.47 9.43
C ARG A 376 -23.79 7.36 8.75
N ALA A 377 -23.37 8.44 8.09
CA ALA A 377 -24.26 9.30 7.31
C ALA A 377 -24.95 8.51 6.19
N LEU A 378 -24.20 7.71 5.44
CA LEU A 378 -24.73 6.89 4.36
C LEU A 378 -25.68 5.80 4.87
N GLN A 379 -25.35 5.17 6.00
CA GLN A 379 -26.23 4.19 6.64
C GLN A 379 -27.53 4.82 7.12
N ARG A 380 -27.49 6.05 7.69
CA ARG A 380 -28.70 6.79 8.07
C ARG A 380 -29.53 7.19 6.87
N TYR A 381 -28.89 7.67 5.80
CA TYR A 381 -29.56 8.00 4.53
C TYR A 381 -30.29 6.80 3.94
N ARG A 382 -29.63 5.63 3.88
CA ARG A 382 -30.25 4.37 3.42
C ARG A 382 -31.47 3.94 4.23
N LYS A 383 -31.51 4.31 5.51
CA LYS A 383 -32.61 3.97 6.42
C LYS A 383 -33.70 5.04 6.46
N GLY A 384 -33.56 6.15 5.73
CA GLY A 384 -34.45 7.31 5.87
C GLY A 384 -34.35 8.02 7.23
N ASN A 385 -33.28 7.77 8.00
CA ASN A 385 -33.14 8.22 9.39
C ASN A 385 -32.13 9.38 9.53
N LEU A 386 -32.05 10.25 8.53
CA LEU A 386 -31.26 11.47 8.65
C LEU A 386 -31.96 12.42 9.61
N LYS A 387 -31.23 12.97 10.57
CA LYS A 387 -31.82 13.82 11.61
C LYS A 387 -31.73 15.30 11.30
N HIS A 388 -30.68 15.70 10.57
CA HIS A 388 -30.33 17.11 10.42
C HIS A 388 -30.18 17.55 8.96
N VAL A 389 -30.38 16.62 8.02
CA VAL A 389 -30.27 16.87 6.58
C VAL A 389 -31.62 17.25 5.96
N ASP A 390 -32.72 17.02 6.67
CA ASP A 390 -34.09 17.21 6.18
C ASP A 390 -34.41 18.63 5.71
N VAL A 391 -33.62 19.64 6.08
CA VAL A 391 -33.80 21.02 5.59
C VAL A 391 -33.17 21.27 4.21
N PHE A 392 -32.17 20.47 3.81
CA PHE A 392 -31.43 20.68 2.55
C PHE A 392 -31.72 19.63 1.47
N VAL A 393 -32.12 18.41 1.85
CA VAL A 393 -32.42 17.33 0.89
C VAL A 393 -33.90 17.30 0.50
N ARG A 394 -34.84 17.72 1.36
CA ARG A 394 -36.25 17.89 0.93
C ARG A 394 -36.47 19.05 -0.04
N LYS A 395 -35.67 20.11 0.01
CA LYS A 395 -35.77 21.27 -0.91
C LYS A 395 -34.88 21.19 -2.16
N LYS A 396 -33.92 20.25 -2.23
CA LYS A 396 -32.98 20.07 -3.37
C LYS A 396 -32.73 18.61 -3.78
N GLY A 397 -33.56 17.65 -3.35
CA GLY A 397 -33.87 16.56 -4.26
C GLY A 397 -34.60 17.23 -5.42
N ILE A 398 -34.14 17.16 -6.65
CA ILE A 398 -33.85 15.95 -7.39
C ILE A 398 -32.61 16.27 -8.25
N LEU A 399 -32.00 15.22 -8.78
CA LEU A 399 -31.31 15.30 -10.07
C LEU A 399 -32.08 16.30 -10.97
N THR A 400 -31.41 17.15 -11.74
CA THR A 400 -32.15 17.89 -12.78
C THR A 400 -32.90 16.87 -13.67
N SER A 401 -34.04 17.23 -14.26
CA SER A 401 -34.74 16.36 -15.22
C SER A 401 -33.78 15.78 -16.26
N GLU A 402 -32.75 16.57 -16.59
CA GLU A 402 -31.59 16.24 -17.43
C GLU A 402 -30.65 15.17 -16.82
N GLU A 403 -30.31 15.26 -15.52
CA GLU A 403 -29.55 14.22 -14.82
C GLU A 403 -30.34 12.90 -14.69
N CYS A 404 -31.68 12.95 -14.60
CA CYS A 404 -32.54 11.76 -14.67
C CYS A 404 -32.58 11.15 -16.08
N ALA A 405 -32.71 11.97 -17.13
CA ALA A 405 -32.71 11.52 -18.52
C ALA A 405 -31.37 10.86 -18.91
N ASN A 406 -30.25 11.42 -18.46
CA ASN A 406 -28.93 10.85 -18.68
C ASN A 406 -28.71 9.51 -17.95
N LEU A 407 -29.39 9.26 -16.84
CA LEU A 407 -29.35 7.98 -16.13
C LEU A 407 -30.23 6.90 -16.79
N ALA A 408 -31.32 7.31 -17.45
CA ALA A 408 -32.21 6.42 -18.19
C ALA A 408 -31.54 5.83 -19.45
N GLN A 409 -30.65 6.56 -20.11
CA GLN A 409 -29.89 6.06 -21.27
C GLN A 409 -28.92 4.91 -20.95
N TYR A 410 -28.55 4.70 -19.68
CA TYR A 410 -27.62 3.64 -19.27
C TYR A 410 -28.31 2.33 -18.83
N HIS A 411 -29.65 2.26 -18.87
CA HIS A 411 -30.42 1.07 -18.50
C HIS A 411 -31.35 0.63 -19.63
N ASN A 412 -30.85 -0.27 -20.49
CA ASN A 412 -31.57 -1.19 -21.38
C ASN A 412 -33.08 -0.96 -21.63
N GLY A 413 -33.43 0.12 -22.33
CA GLY A 413 -34.53 0.12 -23.31
C GLY A 413 -35.98 0.04 -22.83
N LEU A 414 -36.32 0.40 -21.58
CA LEU A 414 -37.72 0.62 -21.21
C LEU A 414 -38.06 2.12 -21.24
N PRO A 415 -39.10 2.56 -21.99
CA PRO A 415 -39.47 3.96 -22.05
C PRO A 415 -40.14 4.39 -20.74
N VAL A 416 -39.73 5.55 -20.22
CA VAL A 416 -40.36 6.21 -19.06
C VAL A 416 -40.78 7.61 -19.49
N TYR A 417 -42.06 7.93 -19.35
CA TYR A 417 -42.56 9.29 -19.57
C TYR A 417 -42.59 10.06 -18.26
N VAL A 418 -42.15 11.32 -18.30
CA VAL A 418 -42.08 12.23 -17.15
C VAL A 418 -43.08 13.36 -17.36
N THR A 419 -44.03 13.52 -16.44
CA THR A 419 -44.86 14.74 -16.34
C THR A 419 -44.59 15.48 -15.03
N THR A 420 -45.05 16.72 -14.93
CA THR A 420 -44.76 17.67 -13.84
C THR A 420 -45.19 17.20 -12.44
N ASP A 421 -46.09 16.23 -12.34
CA ASP A 421 -46.69 15.82 -11.06
C ASP A 421 -46.21 14.45 -10.53
N GLY A 422 -45.36 13.72 -11.26
CA GLY A 422 -44.81 12.46 -10.78
C GLY A 422 -44.48 11.44 -11.88
N VAL A 423 -43.78 10.37 -11.48
CA VAL A 423 -43.45 9.23 -12.36
C VAL A 423 -44.48 8.14 -12.10
N TYR A 424 -45.23 7.76 -13.14
CA TYR A 424 -46.19 6.66 -13.11
C TYR A 424 -45.59 5.43 -13.81
N TYR A 425 -45.87 4.24 -13.28
CA TYR A 425 -45.69 3.00 -14.00
C TYR A 425 -47.02 2.65 -14.67
N GLU A 426 -47.01 2.30 -15.94
CA GLU A 426 -48.20 1.75 -16.59
C GLU A 426 -48.41 0.34 -16.02
N GLU A 427 -49.41 0.19 -15.14
CA GLU A 427 -49.99 -1.12 -14.83
C GLU A 427 -50.59 -1.64 -16.14
N THR A 428 -49.91 -2.58 -16.78
CA THR A 428 -50.51 -3.38 -17.86
C THR A 428 -51.67 -4.17 -17.26
N ALA A 429 -52.87 -3.64 -17.44
CA ALA A 429 -54.09 -4.40 -17.28
C ALA A 429 -54.09 -5.58 -18.26
N LYS A 430 -54.42 -6.76 -17.72
CA LYS A 430 -54.80 -8.01 -18.40
C LYS A 430 -53.67 -8.78 -19.13
N HIS A 431 -52.95 -9.62 -18.38
CA HIS A 431 -52.69 -11.00 -18.81
C HIS A 431 -52.52 -11.91 -17.58
N GLU A 432 -53.14 -13.09 -17.64
CA GLU A 432 -53.16 -14.13 -16.61
C GLU A 432 -51.76 -14.59 -16.17
N PRO A 433 -51.61 -15.09 -14.91
CA PRO A 433 -50.32 -15.47 -14.37
C PRO A 433 -49.79 -16.74 -15.06
N ARG A 434 -48.69 -16.62 -15.81
CA ARG A 434 -47.88 -17.76 -16.23
C ARG A 434 -47.04 -18.27 -15.05
N PRO A 435 -46.96 -19.59 -14.80
CA PRO A 435 -46.10 -20.13 -13.75
C PRO A 435 -44.62 -19.92 -14.11
N MET A 436 -43.82 -19.54 -13.12
CA MET A 436 -42.36 -19.38 -13.25
C MET A 436 -41.74 -20.66 -13.80
N THR A 437 -40.94 -20.53 -14.87
CA THR A 437 -40.13 -21.65 -15.34
C THR A 437 -38.86 -21.77 -14.52
N LEU A 438 -38.33 -23.00 -14.41
CA LEU A 438 -37.06 -23.34 -13.75
C LEU A 438 -35.84 -22.55 -14.28
N SER A 439 -35.96 -21.84 -15.40
CA SER A 439 -34.89 -21.00 -15.95
C SER A 439 -34.72 -19.67 -15.21
N ASP A 440 -35.81 -19.10 -14.67
CA ASP A 440 -35.81 -17.81 -13.97
C ASP A 440 -35.21 -17.93 -12.55
N ALA A 441 -35.38 -19.10 -11.92
CA ALA A 441 -34.72 -19.44 -10.65
C ALA A 441 -33.19 -19.57 -10.80
N ARG A 442 -32.69 -19.95 -11.99
CA ARG A 442 -31.24 -20.04 -12.28
C ARG A 442 -30.59 -18.66 -12.39
N VAL A 443 -31.27 -17.67 -12.96
CA VAL A 443 -30.77 -16.28 -13.07
C VAL A 443 -30.71 -15.60 -11.69
N ALA A 444 -31.67 -15.90 -10.80
CA ALA A 444 -31.65 -15.42 -9.41
C ALA A 444 -30.57 -16.11 -8.54
N MET A 445 -30.15 -17.34 -8.85
CA MET A 445 -29.03 -17.99 -8.16
C MET A 445 -27.66 -17.51 -8.65
N ILE A 446 -27.50 -17.19 -9.94
CA ILE A 446 -26.22 -16.70 -10.49
C ILE A 446 -25.86 -15.32 -9.91
N SER A 447 -26.83 -14.46 -9.63
CA SER A 447 -26.62 -13.15 -9.00
C SER A 447 -26.27 -13.20 -7.51
N LYS A 448 -26.60 -14.29 -6.79
CA LYS A 448 -26.20 -14.50 -5.38
C LYS A 448 -24.91 -15.30 -5.21
N GLY A 449 -24.40 -15.94 -6.26
CA GLY A 449 -23.32 -16.93 -6.20
C GLY A 449 -21.89 -16.45 -6.54
N ILE A 450 -21.69 -15.30 -7.17
CA ILE A 450 -20.34 -14.85 -7.57
C ILE A 450 -19.65 -14.14 -6.39
N LYS A 451 -19.23 -14.93 -5.39
CA LYS A 451 -18.14 -14.52 -4.49
C LYS A 451 -16.83 -14.77 -5.24
N GLN A 452 -16.35 -13.78 -5.99
CA GLN A 452 -14.95 -13.82 -6.45
C GLN A 452 -14.04 -13.86 -5.21
N PRO A 453 -13.25 -14.92 -4.99
CA PRO A 453 -12.27 -14.93 -3.93
C PRO A 453 -11.05 -14.15 -4.44
N ASN A 454 -10.67 -13.10 -3.71
CA ASN A 454 -9.40 -12.37 -3.84
C ASN A 454 -9.29 -11.19 -4.83
N ALA A 455 -10.37 -10.71 -5.45
CA ALA A 455 -10.37 -9.31 -5.84
C ALA A 455 -10.36 -8.49 -4.55
N GLN A 456 -9.21 -7.90 -4.20
CA GLN A 456 -9.10 -6.90 -3.13
C GLN A 456 -10.35 -6.03 -3.21
N ARG A 457 -11.17 -6.03 -2.15
CA ARG A 457 -12.41 -5.25 -2.02
C ARG A 457 -12.13 -3.75 -2.16
N ARG A 458 -11.82 -3.32 -3.38
CA ARG A 458 -11.77 -1.94 -3.79
C ARG A 458 -13.23 -1.56 -3.88
N ARG A 459 -13.72 -0.87 -2.85
CA ARG A 459 -15.06 -0.30 -2.89
C ARG A 459 -15.20 0.43 -4.22
N PRO A 460 -16.34 0.29 -4.92
CA PRO A 460 -16.58 1.06 -6.11
C PRO A 460 -16.41 2.55 -5.77
N ILE A 461 -15.82 3.29 -6.71
CA ILE A 461 -15.48 4.71 -6.58
C ILE A 461 -16.74 5.55 -6.25
N HIS A 462 -17.92 4.99 -6.53
CA HIS A 462 -19.21 5.55 -6.25
C HIS A 462 -20.12 4.46 -5.67
N GLU A 463 -20.90 4.82 -4.66
CA GLU A 463 -21.87 3.92 -4.06
C GLU A 463 -23.25 4.27 -4.59
N LEU A 464 -23.91 3.32 -5.26
CA LEU A 464 -25.31 3.48 -5.64
C LEU A 464 -26.18 3.23 -4.40
N VAL A 465 -27.08 4.17 -4.10
CA VAL A 465 -28.02 4.06 -2.99
C VAL A 465 -29.43 4.06 -3.56
N ALA A 466 -30.20 3.01 -3.25
CA ALA A 466 -31.61 2.95 -3.59
C ALA A 466 -32.39 4.05 -2.84
N VAL A 467 -33.30 4.68 -3.54
CA VAL A 467 -34.26 5.68 -3.06
C VAL A 467 -35.63 5.34 -3.68
N ASP A 468 -36.72 5.89 -3.13
CA ASP A 468 -38.10 5.52 -3.51
C ASP A 468 -38.40 5.62 -5.02
N LYS A 469 -37.61 6.39 -5.79
CA LYS A 469 -37.73 6.57 -7.25
C LYS A 469 -36.48 6.16 -8.05
N GLY A 470 -35.66 5.24 -7.55
CA GLY A 470 -34.52 4.67 -8.29
C GLY A 470 -33.21 4.61 -7.49
N TYR A 471 -32.09 4.98 -8.12
CA TYR A 471 -30.76 4.93 -7.49
C TYR A 471 -30.02 6.26 -7.59
N VAL A 472 -29.41 6.70 -6.49
CA VAL A 472 -28.55 7.88 -6.44
C VAL A 472 -27.09 7.46 -6.40
N LYS A 473 -26.30 7.98 -7.35
CA LYS A 473 -24.84 7.88 -7.31
C LYS A 473 -24.28 8.78 -6.20
N MET A 474 -23.80 8.17 -5.11
CA MET A 474 -23.17 8.85 -3.99
C MET A 474 -21.67 8.98 -4.20
N THR A 475 -21.27 10.06 -4.89
CA THR A 475 -19.87 10.47 -5.00
C THR A 475 -19.30 10.83 -3.62
N LEU A 476 -17.97 10.75 -3.44
CA LEU A 476 -17.34 11.14 -2.18
C LEU A 476 -17.69 12.59 -1.79
N TYR A 477 -17.76 13.50 -2.76
CA TYR A 477 -18.21 14.88 -2.53
C TYR A 477 -19.64 14.95 -1.96
N ARG A 478 -20.58 14.18 -2.52
CA ARG A 478 -21.97 14.09 -1.99
C ARG A 478 -21.98 13.48 -0.58
N GLN A 479 -21.18 12.45 -0.32
CA GLN A 479 -21.05 11.84 1.00
C GLN A 479 -20.48 12.82 2.04
N ILE A 480 -19.45 13.60 1.69
CA ILE A 480 -18.88 14.62 2.57
C ILE A 480 -19.93 15.69 2.88
N LYS A 481 -20.66 16.18 1.87
CA LYS A 481 -21.73 17.17 2.07
C LYS A 481 -22.82 16.62 2.99
N LEU A 482 -23.27 15.39 2.75
CA LEU A 482 -24.25 14.72 3.57
C LEU A 482 -23.79 14.61 5.03
N ALA A 483 -22.59 14.08 5.26
CA ALA A 483 -22.04 13.94 6.61
C ALA A 483 -21.80 15.30 7.30
N TYR A 484 -21.38 16.33 6.56
CA TYR A 484 -21.15 17.66 7.12
C TYR A 484 -22.42 18.25 7.76
N PHE A 485 -23.57 18.09 7.09
CA PHE A 485 -24.86 18.54 7.61
C PHE A 485 -25.42 17.60 8.67
N GLU A 486 -25.40 16.29 8.42
CA GLU A 486 -25.93 15.28 9.35
C GLU A 486 -25.26 15.32 10.72
N PHE A 487 -23.97 15.66 10.77
CA PHE A 487 -23.23 15.75 12.04
C PHE A 487 -23.03 17.19 12.52
N GLN A 488 -23.79 18.15 11.97
CA GLN A 488 -23.79 19.56 12.37
C GLN A 488 -22.38 20.16 12.50
N VAL A 489 -21.46 19.79 11.58
CA VAL A 489 -20.02 20.08 11.72
C VAL A 489 -19.75 21.57 11.96
N ARG A 490 -20.54 22.46 11.34
CA ARG A 490 -20.44 23.91 11.53
C ARG A 490 -20.65 24.36 12.98
N GLY A 491 -21.54 23.71 13.73
CA GLY A 491 -21.85 24.06 15.12
C GLY A 491 -20.76 23.64 16.11
N TYR A 492 -20.00 22.59 15.79
CA TYR A 492 -18.96 22.05 16.67
C TYR A 492 -17.54 22.49 16.31
N ILE A 493 -17.34 23.19 15.19
CA ILE A 493 -16.00 23.43 14.67
C ILE A 493 -15.10 24.22 15.62
N SER A 494 -15.65 25.24 16.29
CA SER A 494 -14.90 26.09 17.22
C SER A 494 -14.43 25.32 18.45
N SER A 495 -15.29 24.47 19.02
CA SER A 495 -14.93 23.63 20.17
C SER A 495 -13.96 22.51 19.76
N ASP A 496 -14.18 21.89 18.60
CA ASP A 496 -13.29 20.87 18.04
C ASP A 496 -11.88 21.43 17.80
N MET A 497 -11.77 22.63 17.22
CA MET A 497 -10.50 23.33 17.01
C MET A 497 -9.79 23.62 18.33
N LYS A 498 -10.52 24.10 19.35
CA LYS A 498 -9.97 24.34 20.68
C LYS A 498 -9.37 23.06 21.27
N ILE A 499 -10.05 21.92 21.15
CA ILE A 499 -9.53 20.62 21.63
C ILE A 499 -8.30 20.18 20.83
N ILE A 500 -8.36 20.27 19.50
CA ILE A 500 -7.25 19.87 18.61
C ILE A 500 -5.99 20.72 18.83
N SER A 501 -6.15 22.01 19.14
CA SER A 501 -5.03 22.93 19.40
C SER A 501 -4.25 22.61 20.69
N LYS A 502 -4.86 21.87 21.62
CA LYS A 502 -4.19 21.39 22.84
C LYS A 502 -3.25 20.21 22.60
N ILE A 503 -3.32 19.58 21.42
CA ILE A 503 -2.50 18.40 21.11
C ILE A 503 -1.17 18.87 20.51
N PRO A 504 -0.05 18.59 21.18
CA PRO A 504 1.26 19.00 20.72
C PRO A 504 1.66 18.31 19.41
N GLN A 505 2.41 19.02 18.56
CA GLN A 505 3.00 18.46 17.34
C GLN A 505 4.41 17.92 17.57
N THR A 506 5.07 18.41 18.63
CA THR A 506 6.51 18.23 18.90
C THR A 506 6.80 17.19 19.96
N TYR A 507 5.80 16.73 20.73
CA TYR A 507 5.98 15.73 21.77
C TYR A 507 4.82 14.72 21.84
N LEU A 508 5.11 13.53 22.35
CA LEU A 508 4.09 12.55 22.69
C LEU A 508 3.83 12.58 24.20
N PRO A 509 2.56 12.67 24.65
CA PRO A 509 2.22 12.51 26.07
C PRO A 509 2.65 11.13 26.59
N PRO A 510 2.87 10.96 27.91
CA PRO A 510 3.08 9.64 28.51
C PRO A 510 1.82 8.77 28.38
N PHE A 511 1.93 7.44 28.52
CA PHE A 511 0.80 6.51 28.29
C PHE A 511 -0.33 6.51 29.34
#